data_AF-A0A4P8L0B0-F1
#
_entry.id   AF-A0A4P8L0B0-F1
#
_cell.length_a   1.000
_cell.length_b   1.000
_cell.length_c   1.000
_cell.angle_alpha   90.00
_cell.angle_beta   90.00
_cell.angle_gamma   90.00
#
_symmetry.space_group_name_H-M   'P 1'
#
loop_
_entity.id
_entity.type
_entity.pdbx_description
1 polymer ?
#
loop_
_entity_poly.entity_id
_entity_poly.type
_entity_poly.pdbx_seq_one_letter_code
_entity_poly.pdbx_strand_id
1 'polypeptide(L)'
;MVSRADLPGEDREVQLDVMRTWFFQNFEDPAERTPYESAEGGYIWIWGGPYEAREELEDEFGGVVPDEVIEELSEELDAICWQWAPTETPGDYDEYLADDIAQITEFYHNFSGAILDIEKMLEAKIDSSAEDCFFRLLYVNVITAMETYLSDAFMNSVVPDKELMRRFVETTPEFKVETISLSEVYKAAEEIEHKAKSYLVDVVWHNLGRVKPM
;
A
#
# COMPACT_ATOMS: atom_id res chain seq x y z
N MET A 1 -24.45 9.01 2.13
CA MET A 1 -23.23 9.81 1.86
C MET A 1 -23.72 11.06 1.17
N VAL A 2 -23.59 12.21 1.83
CA VAL A 2 -23.94 13.51 1.24
C VAL A 2 -22.96 13.77 0.11
N SER A 3 -23.44 14.16 -1.07
CA SER A 3 -22.55 14.46 -2.19
C SER A 3 -22.00 15.89 -2.05
N ARG A 4 -20.82 16.19 -2.63
CA ARG A 4 -20.21 17.53 -2.64
C ARG A 4 -21.16 18.62 -3.14
N ALA A 5 -22.09 18.27 -4.04
CA ALA A 5 -23.07 19.20 -4.60
C ALA A 5 -24.21 19.56 -3.63
N ASP A 6 -24.49 18.69 -2.64
CA ASP A 6 -25.56 18.89 -1.67
C ASP A 6 -25.06 19.60 -0.39
N LEU A 7 -23.75 19.54 -0.14
CA LEU A 7 -23.08 20.12 1.04
C LEU A 7 -23.45 21.58 1.38
N PRO A 8 -23.59 22.50 0.40
CA PRO A 8 -23.95 23.89 0.70
C PRO A 8 -25.34 24.06 1.31
N GLY A 9 -26.25 23.10 1.11
CA GLY A 9 -27.63 23.13 1.58
C GLY A 9 -27.87 22.40 2.91
N GLU A 10 -26.84 21.75 3.45
CA GLU A 10 -26.91 21.00 4.71
C GLU A 10 -26.65 21.90 5.92
N ASP A 11 -27.04 21.42 7.10
CA ASP A 11 -26.78 22.11 8.36
C ASP A 11 -25.27 22.15 8.68
N ARG A 12 -24.84 23.20 9.39
CA ARG A 12 -23.42 23.45 9.75
C ARG A 12 -22.72 22.24 10.39
N GLU A 13 -23.40 21.52 11.27
CA GLU A 13 -22.85 20.33 11.94
C GLU A 13 -22.54 19.21 10.93
N VAL A 14 -23.39 19.04 9.92
CA VAL A 14 -23.18 18.07 8.83
C VAL A 14 -22.01 18.50 7.94
N GLN A 15 -21.87 19.80 7.66
CA GLN A 15 -20.73 20.32 6.89
C GLN A 15 -19.41 20.05 7.61
N LEU A 16 -19.33 20.37 8.91
CA LEU A 16 -18.16 20.07 9.75
C LEU A 16 -17.83 18.58 9.77
N ASP A 17 -18.82 17.72 9.97
CA ASP A 17 -18.60 16.27 10.04
C ASP A 17 -18.11 15.69 8.71
N VAL A 18 -18.65 16.16 7.58
CA VAL A 18 -18.20 15.71 6.25
C VAL A 18 -16.77 16.19 5.97
N MET A 19 -16.48 17.46 6.22
CA MET A 19 -15.13 18.01 6.02
C MET A 19 -14.11 17.33 6.92
N ARG A 20 -14.43 17.11 8.20
CA ARG A 20 -13.56 16.40 9.15
C ARG A 20 -13.32 14.96 8.72
N THR A 21 -14.36 14.27 8.27
CA THR A 21 -14.24 12.89 7.77
C THR A 21 -13.36 12.84 6.53
N TRP A 22 -13.53 13.77 5.59
CA TRP A 22 -12.68 13.87 4.42
C TRP A 22 -11.23 14.16 4.81
N PHE A 23 -11.00 15.07 5.75
CA PHE A 23 -9.66 15.44 6.18
C PHE A 23 -8.90 14.23 6.73
N PHE A 24 -9.49 13.50 7.68
CA PHE A 24 -8.87 12.29 8.24
C PHE A 24 -8.83 11.08 7.29
N GLN A 25 -9.48 11.15 6.13
CA GLN A 25 -9.33 10.15 5.06
C GLN A 25 -8.15 10.45 4.13
N ASN A 26 -7.63 11.69 4.14
CA ASN A 26 -6.56 12.13 3.27
C ASN A 26 -5.30 12.54 4.03
N PHE A 27 -5.42 12.90 5.31
CA PHE A 27 -4.36 13.38 6.18
C PHE A 27 -4.40 12.74 7.55
N GLU A 28 -3.23 12.59 8.17
CA GLU A 28 -3.05 12.03 9.50
C GLU A 28 -1.93 12.74 10.27
N ASP A 29 -1.88 12.49 11.58
CA ASP A 29 -0.82 13.04 12.42
C ASP A 29 0.53 12.44 11.98
N PRO A 30 1.56 13.25 11.70
CA PRO A 30 2.88 12.74 11.32
C PRO A 30 3.47 11.76 12.34
N ALA A 31 3.07 11.83 13.62
CA ALA A 31 3.49 10.89 14.65
C ALA A 31 3.08 9.43 14.39
N GLU A 32 2.08 9.18 13.55
CA GLU A 32 1.58 7.83 13.26
C GLU A 32 2.61 7.02 12.46
N ARG A 33 3.14 7.58 11.37
CA ARG A 33 4.09 6.87 10.48
C ARG A 33 5.28 7.68 10.01
N THR A 34 5.24 9.00 10.05
CA THR A 34 6.28 9.84 9.43
C THR A 34 7.58 9.67 10.21
N PRO A 35 8.70 9.26 9.56
CA PRO A 35 9.96 9.05 10.26
C PRO A 35 10.40 10.31 11.01
N TYR A 36 10.89 10.16 12.25
CA TYR A 36 11.31 11.28 13.08
C TYR A 36 12.81 11.18 13.40
N GLU A 37 13.55 12.26 13.14
CA GLU A 37 14.95 12.36 13.55
C GLU A 37 15.06 13.03 14.94
N SER A 38 15.60 12.27 15.88
CA SER A 38 15.76 12.61 17.28
C SER A 38 16.93 13.55 17.61
N ALA A 39 18.01 13.59 16.82
CA ALA A 39 19.19 14.41 17.10
C ALA A 39 19.01 15.86 16.66
N GLU A 40 18.40 16.11 15.50
CA GLU A 40 18.05 17.47 15.05
C GLU A 40 16.64 17.89 15.46
N GLY A 41 15.75 16.93 15.74
CA GLY A 41 14.38 17.17 16.17
C GLY A 41 13.48 17.59 15.01
N GLY A 42 12.87 16.62 14.33
CA GLY A 42 11.88 16.89 13.29
C GLY A 42 11.43 15.66 12.53
N TYR A 43 10.28 15.78 11.86
CA TYR A 43 9.77 14.78 10.93
C TYR A 43 10.50 14.84 9.58
N ILE A 44 10.67 13.68 8.96
CA ILE A 44 11.24 13.49 7.63
C ILE A 44 10.08 13.17 6.68
N TRP A 45 9.66 14.16 5.91
CA TRP A 45 8.49 14.11 5.03
C TRP A 45 8.73 13.33 3.74
N ILE A 46 8.94 12.01 3.85
CA ILE A 46 9.24 11.14 2.70
C ILE A 46 8.03 10.85 1.80
N TRP A 47 6.80 10.98 2.32
CA TRP A 47 5.55 10.73 1.59
C TRP A 47 4.77 12.01 1.26
N GLY A 48 5.39 13.19 1.40
CA GLY A 48 4.75 14.49 1.20
C GLY A 48 4.41 15.22 2.50
N GLY A 49 4.04 16.49 2.38
CA GLY A 49 3.87 17.43 3.50
C GLY A 49 5.14 18.27 3.77
N PRO A 50 5.17 19.04 4.86
CA PRO A 50 4.07 19.23 5.81
C PRO A 50 2.90 19.99 5.18
N TYR A 51 1.67 19.55 5.44
CA TYR A 51 0.45 20.24 5.01
C TYR A 51 -0.18 21.03 6.16
N GLU A 52 -0.80 22.17 5.84
CA GLU A 52 -1.57 22.98 6.79
C GLU A 52 -3.07 22.69 6.62
N ALA A 53 -3.77 22.40 7.72
CA ALA A 53 -5.18 21.99 7.65
C ALA A 53 -6.06 23.03 6.94
N ARG A 54 -5.78 24.31 7.17
CA ARG A 54 -6.47 25.44 6.55
C ARG A 54 -6.31 25.49 5.04
N GLU A 55 -5.11 25.25 4.53
CA GLU A 55 -4.83 25.29 3.09
C GLU A 55 -5.55 24.15 2.37
N GLU A 56 -5.43 22.92 2.89
CA GLU A 56 -6.07 21.74 2.29
C GLU A 56 -7.60 21.78 2.33
N LEU A 57 -8.18 22.31 3.42
CA LEU A 57 -9.63 22.48 3.53
C LEU A 57 -10.15 23.59 2.61
N GLU A 58 -9.42 24.70 2.47
CA GLU A 58 -9.79 25.78 1.56
C GLU A 58 -9.70 25.33 0.09
N ASP A 59 -8.67 24.56 -0.26
CA ASP A 59 -8.50 24.06 -1.63
C ASP A 59 -9.62 23.09 -2.05
N GLU A 60 -10.09 22.23 -1.14
CA GLU A 60 -11.17 21.28 -1.47
C GLU A 60 -12.59 21.87 -1.30
N PHE A 61 -12.83 22.67 -0.24
CA PHE A 61 -14.17 23.15 0.14
C PHE A 61 -14.40 24.64 -0.11
N GLY A 62 -13.38 25.39 -0.53
CA GLY A 62 -13.48 26.81 -0.86
C GLY A 62 -14.60 27.10 -1.86
N GLY A 63 -15.47 28.04 -1.51
CA GLY A 63 -16.64 28.40 -2.32
C GLY A 63 -17.79 27.38 -2.35
N VAL A 64 -17.66 26.24 -1.64
CA VAL A 64 -18.74 25.26 -1.44
C VAL A 64 -19.36 25.42 -0.05
N VAL A 65 -18.52 25.55 0.97
CA VAL A 65 -18.90 25.74 2.37
C VAL A 65 -18.54 27.17 2.78
N PRO A 66 -19.28 27.82 3.69
CA PRO A 66 -18.88 29.14 4.19
C PRO A 66 -17.50 29.11 4.86
N ASP A 67 -16.67 30.12 4.57
CA ASP A 67 -15.30 30.26 5.09
C ASP A 67 -15.24 30.18 6.62
N GLU A 68 -16.29 30.65 7.33
CA GLU A 68 -16.38 30.57 8.80
C GLU A 68 -16.36 29.12 9.33
N VAL A 69 -16.90 28.18 8.55
CA VAL A 69 -16.93 26.74 8.90
C VAL A 69 -15.59 26.08 8.59
N ILE A 70 -14.94 26.50 7.49
CA ILE A 70 -13.57 26.08 7.15
C ILE A 70 -12.59 26.54 8.23
N GLU A 71 -12.66 27.81 8.62
CA GLU A 71 -11.81 28.38 9.66
C GLU A 71 -12.01 27.64 10.99
N GLU A 72 -13.26 27.43 11.42
CA GLU A 72 -13.57 26.69 12.65
C GLU A 72 -12.95 25.29 12.67
N LEU A 73 -13.15 24.50 11.60
CA LEU A 73 -12.56 23.17 11.55
C LEU A 73 -11.03 23.22 11.49
N SER A 74 -10.46 24.20 10.78
CA SER A 74 -9.00 24.36 10.70
C SER A 74 -8.40 24.67 12.09
N GLU A 75 -9.04 25.51 12.90
CA GLU A 75 -8.61 25.79 14.28
C GLU A 75 -8.71 24.54 15.17
N GLU A 76 -9.76 23.73 15.00
CA GLU A 76 -9.91 22.45 15.70
C GLU A 76 -8.77 21.47 15.35
N LEU A 77 -8.40 21.38 14.07
CA LEU A 77 -7.34 20.50 13.59
C LEU A 77 -5.95 21.00 14.00
N ASP A 78 -5.68 22.30 13.88
CA ASP A 78 -4.40 22.91 14.30
C ASP A 78 -4.12 22.73 15.80
N ALA A 79 -5.17 22.63 16.62
CA ALA A 79 -5.04 22.30 18.04
C ALA A 79 -4.61 20.86 18.30
N ILE A 80 -4.84 19.94 17.36
CA ILE A 80 -4.36 18.55 17.40
C ILE A 80 -2.92 18.51 16.89
N CYS A 81 -2.72 18.97 15.65
CA CYS A 81 -1.42 19.02 15.02
C CYS A 81 -1.32 20.21 14.06
N TRP A 82 -0.18 20.89 14.09
CA TRP A 82 0.10 22.08 13.27
C TRP A 82 0.61 21.73 11.87
N GLN A 83 1.03 20.48 11.63
CA GLN A 83 1.53 20.01 10.34
C GLN A 83 1.09 18.57 10.11
N TRP A 84 0.47 18.34 8.97
CA TRP A 84 -0.15 17.05 8.64
C TRP A 84 0.65 16.29 7.60
N ALA A 85 0.67 14.97 7.74
CA ALA A 85 1.13 14.05 6.71
C ALA A 85 -0.09 13.60 5.88
N PRO A 86 0.08 13.17 4.62
CA PRO A 86 -1.00 12.48 3.93
C PRO A 86 -1.34 11.17 4.67
N THR A 87 -2.46 10.52 4.38
CA THR A 87 -2.76 9.14 4.84
C THR A 87 -2.07 8.10 3.97
N GLU A 88 -1.92 6.88 4.48
CA GLU A 88 -1.33 5.75 3.74
C GLU A 88 -1.96 5.57 2.35
N THR A 89 -1.11 5.53 1.32
CA THR A 89 -1.52 5.11 -0.03
C THR A 89 -0.84 3.78 -0.41
N PRO A 90 -1.51 2.93 -1.23
CA PRO A 90 -0.85 1.76 -1.82
C PRO A 90 0.42 2.19 -2.55
N GLY A 91 1.57 1.63 -2.19
CA GLY A 91 2.89 2.09 -2.64
C GLY A 91 3.78 2.68 -1.55
N ASP A 92 3.23 3.26 -0.47
CA ASP A 92 4.02 3.96 0.56
C ASP A 92 5.03 3.06 1.29
N TYR A 93 4.70 1.76 1.40
CA TYR A 93 5.55 0.73 1.99
C TYR A 93 6.14 -0.25 0.97
N ASP A 94 5.66 -0.21 -0.28
CA ASP A 94 6.06 -1.17 -1.32
C ASP A 94 7.47 -0.91 -1.84
N GLU A 95 7.96 0.33 -1.67
CA GLU A 95 9.28 0.78 -2.13
C GLU A 95 10.40 -0.11 -1.57
N TYR A 96 10.32 -0.51 -0.30
CA TYR A 96 11.30 -1.38 0.35
C TYR A 96 10.82 -2.83 0.52
N LEU A 97 9.51 -3.09 0.41
CA LEU A 97 8.96 -4.42 0.64
C LEU A 97 9.52 -5.47 -0.33
N ALA A 98 9.69 -5.11 -1.61
CA ALA A 98 10.34 -6.00 -2.58
C ALA A 98 11.79 -6.33 -2.18
N ASP A 99 12.53 -5.35 -1.64
CA ASP A 99 13.90 -5.54 -1.19
C ASP A 99 13.96 -6.39 0.08
N ASP A 100 13.04 -6.17 1.04
CA ASP A 100 12.92 -6.95 2.27
C ASP A 100 12.56 -8.41 1.97
N ILE A 101 11.57 -8.65 1.10
CA ILE A 101 11.20 -10.00 0.65
C ILE A 101 12.38 -10.64 -0.07
N ALA A 102 13.10 -9.89 -0.91
CA ALA A 102 14.28 -10.39 -1.58
C ALA A 102 15.43 -10.75 -0.62
N GLN A 103 15.43 -10.29 0.64
CA GLN A 103 16.37 -10.76 1.66
C GLN A 103 15.93 -12.03 2.40
N ILE A 104 14.68 -12.47 2.23
CA ILE A 104 14.21 -13.75 2.76
C ILE A 104 14.94 -14.85 2.00
N THR A 105 15.88 -15.53 2.66
CA THR A 105 16.68 -16.61 2.06
C THR A 105 16.21 -18.00 2.50
N GLU A 106 15.43 -18.07 3.58
CA GLU A 106 14.89 -19.32 4.14
C GLU A 106 13.50 -19.67 3.59
N PHE A 107 13.03 -19.02 2.52
CA PHE A 107 11.69 -19.20 1.94
C PHE A 107 11.34 -20.67 1.65
N TYR A 108 12.30 -21.47 1.17
CA TYR A 108 12.09 -22.91 0.98
C TYR A 108 11.90 -23.67 2.31
N HIS A 109 12.65 -23.31 3.35
CA HIS A 109 12.51 -23.90 4.67
C HIS A 109 11.17 -23.51 5.30
N ASN A 110 10.77 -22.24 5.18
CA ASN A 110 9.48 -21.73 5.66
C ASN A 110 8.31 -22.44 4.97
N PHE A 111 8.37 -22.58 3.65
CA PHE A 111 7.39 -23.35 2.88
C PHE A 111 7.31 -24.81 3.34
N SER A 112 8.47 -25.47 3.47
CA SER A 112 8.54 -26.87 3.91
C SER A 112 7.96 -27.05 5.32
N GLY A 113 8.25 -26.12 6.23
CA GLY A 113 7.69 -26.10 7.57
C GLY A 113 6.17 -25.93 7.57
N ALA A 114 5.65 -24.99 6.77
CA ALA A 114 4.22 -24.76 6.63
C ALA A 114 3.48 -26.01 6.10
N ILE A 115 4.01 -26.66 5.06
CA ILE A 115 3.43 -27.91 4.53
C ILE A 115 3.45 -29.02 5.59
N LEU A 116 4.57 -29.19 6.29
CA LEU A 116 4.69 -30.20 7.34
C LEU A 116 3.74 -29.97 8.51
N ASP A 117 3.47 -28.72 8.88
CA ASP A 117 2.46 -28.40 9.89
C ASP A 117 1.03 -28.66 9.40
N ILE A 118 0.73 -28.37 8.12
CA ILE A 118 -0.55 -28.74 7.50
C ILE A 118 -0.74 -30.27 7.48
N GLU A 119 0.31 -31.03 7.15
CA GLU A 119 0.29 -32.49 7.18
C GLU A 119 0.01 -33.03 8.58
N LYS A 120 0.62 -32.47 9.63
CA LYS A 120 0.28 -32.83 11.01
C LYS A 120 -1.17 -32.49 11.37
N MET A 121 -1.69 -31.36 10.88
CA MET A 121 -3.09 -30.97 11.13
C MET A 121 -4.08 -31.92 10.46
N LEU A 122 -3.73 -32.54 9.32
CA LEU A 122 -4.56 -33.57 8.70
C LEU A 122 -4.78 -34.80 9.60
N GLU A 123 -3.86 -35.07 10.53
CA GLU A 123 -3.98 -36.18 11.49
C GLU A 123 -4.86 -35.83 12.71
N ALA A 124 -5.28 -34.57 12.86
CA ALA A 124 -6.08 -34.13 13.98
C ALA A 124 -7.49 -34.72 13.93
N LYS A 125 -8.00 -35.15 15.09
CA LYS A 125 -9.39 -35.62 15.21
C LYS A 125 -10.34 -34.43 15.30
N ILE A 126 -11.12 -34.24 14.25
CA ILE A 126 -12.16 -33.21 14.16
C ILE A 126 -13.54 -33.87 14.17
N ASP A 127 -14.54 -33.15 14.68
CA ASP A 127 -15.93 -33.60 14.64
C ASP A 127 -16.42 -33.74 13.18
N SER A 128 -17.15 -34.81 12.88
CA SER A 128 -17.66 -35.10 11.53
C SER A 128 -18.52 -33.97 10.93
N SER A 129 -19.15 -33.14 11.75
CA SER A 129 -19.93 -31.99 11.26
C SER A 129 -19.07 -30.84 10.74
N ALA A 130 -17.79 -30.78 11.13
CA ALA A 130 -16.84 -29.73 10.76
C ALA A 130 -15.75 -30.20 9.78
N GLU A 131 -15.71 -31.49 9.44
CA GLU A 131 -14.66 -32.14 8.64
C GLU A 131 -14.48 -31.50 7.25
N ASP A 132 -15.57 -31.28 6.50
CA ASP A 132 -15.52 -30.62 5.19
C ASP A 132 -15.00 -29.18 5.27
N CYS A 133 -15.38 -28.45 6.33
CA CYS A 133 -14.91 -27.08 6.53
C CYS A 133 -13.41 -27.06 6.86
N PHE A 134 -12.98 -27.99 7.70
CA PHE A 134 -11.59 -28.16 8.09
C PHE A 134 -10.69 -28.47 6.89
N PHE A 135 -11.08 -29.41 6.02
CA PHE A 135 -10.30 -29.70 4.81
C PHE A 135 -10.21 -28.54 3.84
N ARG A 136 -11.28 -27.74 3.69
CA ARG A 136 -11.21 -26.51 2.88
C ARG A 136 -10.23 -25.49 3.47
N LEU A 137 -10.21 -25.33 4.80
CA LEU A 137 -9.25 -24.44 5.47
C LEU A 137 -7.81 -24.91 5.23
N LEU A 138 -7.54 -26.21 5.40
CA LEU A 138 -6.21 -26.78 5.14
C LEU A 138 -5.81 -26.62 3.67
N TYR A 139 -6.74 -26.83 2.74
CA TYR A 139 -6.47 -26.63 1.31
C TYR A 139 -6.12 -25.18 0.98
N VAL A 140 -6.85 -24.21 1.53
CA VAL A 140 -6.51 -22.78 1.38
C VAL A 140 -5.13 -22.48 1.96
N ASN A 141 -4.77 -23.04 3.11
CA ASN A 141 -3.44 -22.88 3.69
C ASN A 141 -2.33 -23.43 2.79
N VAL A 142 -2.55 -24.54 2.08
CA VAL A 142 -1.57 -25.07 1.10
C VAL A 142 -1.37 -24.07 -0.04
N ILE A 143 -2.46 -23.48 -0.55
CA ILE A 143 -2.38 -22.44 -1.57
C ILE A 143 -1.58 -21.27 -1.02
N THR A 144 -1.96 -20.69 0.13
CA THR A 144 -1.24 -19.57 0.74
C THR A 144 0.26 -19.85 0.92
N ALA A 145 0.63 -21.03 1.43
CA ALA A 145 2.03 -21.40 1.59
C ALA A 145 2.78 -21.44 0.25
N MET A 146 2.15 -21.99 -0.79
CA MET A 146 2.72 -22.03 -2.14
C MET A 146 2.90 -20.62 -2.73
N GLU A 147 1.95 -19.72 -2.47
CA GLU A 147 1.97 -18.34 -2.97
C GLU A 147 3.12 -17.55 -2.39
N THR A 148 3.25 -17.59 -1.07
CA THR A 148 4.35 -16.97 -0.34
C THR A 148 5.67 -17.53 -0.84
N TYR A 149 5.78 -18.86 -0.98
CA TYR A 149 6.98 -19.49 -1.51
C TYR A 149 7.36 -18.99 -2.91
N LEU A 150 6.39 -18.92 -3.84
CA LEU A 150 6.64 -18.48 -5.21
C LEU A 150 7.00 -17.01 -5.28
N SER A 151 6.31 -16.17 -4.50
CA SER A 151 6.61 -14.74 -4.34
C SER A 151 8.04 -14.54 -3.84
N ASP A 152 8.36 -15.12 -2.70
CA ASP A 152 9.67 -14.98 -2.06
C ASP A 152 10.78 -15.51 -2.97
N ALA A 153 10.62 -16.71 -3.54
CA ALA A 153 11.61 -17.30 -4.43
C ALA A 153 11.85 -16.47 -5.68
N PHE A 154 10.79 -15.91 -6.27
CA PHE A 154 10.90 -15.08 -7.46
C PHE A 154 11.54 -13.73 -7.14
N MET A 155 11.09 -13.03 -6.11
CA MET A 155 11.66 -11.74 -5.70
C MET A 155 13.12 -11.88 -5.28
N ASN A 156 13.47 -12.90 -4.49
CA ASN A 156 14.85 -13.21 -4.13
C ASN A 156 15.75 -13.49 -5.35
N SER A 157 15.18 -14.00 -6.44
CA SER A 157 15.92 -14.24 -7.68
C SER A 157 16.04 -12.98 -8.56
N VAL A 158 14.97 -12.19 -8.68
CA VAL A 158 14.86 -11.11 -9.67
C VAL A 158 15.33 -9.76 -9.13
N VAL A 159 14.96 -9.40 -7.90
CA VAL A 159 15.25 -8.09 -7.30
C VAL A 159 16.76 -7.80 -7.21
N PRO A 160 17.62 -8.71 -6.73
CA PRO A 160 19.06 -8.44 -6.63
C PRO A 160 19.84 -8.57 -7.96
N ASP A 161 19.24 -9.17 -9.00
CA ASP A 161 19.91 -9.44 -10.27
C ASP A 161 19.43 -8.47 -11.37
N LYS A 162 20.32 -7.57 -11.80
CA LYS A 162 20.01 -6.54 -12.81
C LYS A 162 19.61 -7.12 -14.18
N GLU A 163 20.16 -8.27 -14.58
CA GLU A 163 19.81 -8.89 -15.86
C GLU A 163 18.42 -9.52 -15.80
N LEU A 164 18.09 -10.18 -14.69
CA LEU A 164 16.76 -10.73 -14.45
C LEU A 164 15.71 -9.63 -14.28
N MET A 165 16.01 -8.57 -13.54
CA MET A 165 15.14 -7.39 -13.41
C MET A 165 14.85 -6.76 -14.77
N ARG A 166 15.87 -6.59 -15.61
CA ARG A 166 15.68 -6.11 -16.98
C ARG A 166 14.78 -7.04 -17.79
N ARG A 167 15.05 -8.35 -17.77
CA ARG A 167 14.20 -9.33 -18.49
C ARG A 167 12.77 -9.29 -17.98
N PHE A 168 12.57 -9.06 -16.69
CA PHE A 168 11.25 -9.00 -16.08
C PHE A 168 10.45 -7.85 -16.67
N VAL A 169 11.03 -6.65 -16.65
CA VAL A 169 10.43 -5.47 -17.29
C VAL A 169 10.14 -5.70 -18.78
N GLU A 170 11.08 -6.31 -19.52
CA GLU A 170 10.92 -6.55 -20.96
C GLU A 170 9.87 -7.63 -21.30
N THR A 171 9.54 -8.53 -20.37
CA THR A 171 8.63 -9.67 -20.61
C THR A 171 7.22 -9.44 -20.09
N THR A 172 7.08 -8.70 -18.99
CA THR A 172 5.81 -8.38 -18.33
C THR A 172 4.92 -7.51 -19.25
N PRO A 173 3.68 -7.96 -19.57
CA PRO A 173 2.79 -7.25 -20.49
C PRO A 173 2.46 -5.81 -20.11
N GLU A 174 2.38 -5.50 -18.82
CA GLU A 174 1.95 -4.22 -18.28
C GLU A 174 2.96 -3.11 -18.63
N PHE A 175 4.26 -3.41 -18.59
CA PHE A 175 5.31 -2.48 -19.01
C PHE A 175 5.41 -2.30 -20.53
N LYS A 176 4.77 -3.17 -21.33
CA LYS A 176 4.77 -3.04 -22.81
C LYS A 176 3.77 -2.02 -23.32
N VAL A 177 2.78 -1.66 -22.52
CA VAL A 177 1.69 -0.76 -22.92
C VAL A 177 2.08 0.72 -22.70
N GLU A 178 3.02 0.99 -21.78
CA GLU A 178 3.48 2.34 -21.45
C GLU A 178 4.31 2.96 -22.59
N THR A 179 3.92 4.15 -23.04
CA THR A 179 4.65 4.91 -24.07
C THR A 179 5.33 6.12 -23.45
N ILE A 180 6.64 6.28 -23.69
CA ILE A 180 7.44 7.40 -23.16
C ILE A 180 7.97 8.29 -24.29
N SER A 181 8.05 9.60 -24.05
CA SER A 181 8.68 10.53 -24.99
C SER A 181 10.21 10.50 -24.86
N LEU A 182 10.93 10.93 -25.90
CA LEU A 182 12.41 10.97 -25.86
C LEU A 182 12.93 11.88 -24.74
N SER A 183 12.21 12.97 -24.44
CA SER A 183 12.53 13.90 -23.35
C SER A 183 12.45 13.28 -21.96
N GLU A 184 11.68 12.19 -21.79
CA GLU A 184 11.44 11.54 -20.51
C GLU A 184 12.32 10.30 -20.30
N VAL A 185 13.14 9.90 -21.28
CA VAL A 185 13.89 8.64 -21.23
C VAL A 185 14.79 8.51 -20.00
N TYR A 186 15.47 9.59 -19.60
CA TYR A 186 16.32 9.56 -18.41
C TYR A 186 15.49 9.37 -17.13
N LYS A 187 14.39 10.12 -16.99
CA LYS A 187 13.46 9.97 -15.85
C LYS A 187 12.89 8.55 -15.80
N ALA A 188 12.42 8.03 -16.92
CA ALA A 188 11.90 6.67 -17.02
C ALA A 188 12.95 5.62 -16.64
N ALA A 189 14.20 5.80 -17.06
CA ALA A 189 15.30 4.89 -16.72
C ALA A 189 15.66 4.92 -15.22
N GLU A 190 15.53 6.07 -14.55
CA GLU A 190 15.75 6.20 -13.11
C GLU A 190 14.59 5.55 -12.30
N GLU A 191 13.36 5.67 -12.79
CA GLU A 191 12.16 5.18 -12.09
C GLU A 191 11.81 3.70 -12.39
N ILE A 192 12.37 3.10 -13.45
CA ILE A 192 11.92 1.79 -13.95
C ILE A 192 12.08 0.66 -12.92
N GLU A 193 13.15 0.70 -12.12
CA GLU A 193 13.42 -0.31 -11.10
C GLU A 193 12.41 -0.21 -9.96
N HIS A 194 12.11 1.00 -9.50
CA HIS A 194 11.07 1.27 -8.50
C HIS A 194 9.70 0.78 -8.99
N LYS A 195 9.31 1.15 -10.21
CA LYS A 195 8.05 0.69 -10.83
C LYS A 195 7.98 -0.83 -10.92
N ALA A 196 9.09 -1.49 -11.26
CA ALA A 196 9.15 -2.94 -11.35
C ALA A 196 9.00 -3.62 -9.97
N LYS A 197 9.65 -3.08 -8.93
CA LYS A 197 9.54 -3.59 -7.55
C LYS A 197 8.14 -3.43 -6.97
N SER A 198 7.53 -2.25 -7.11
CA SER A 198 6.15 -2.01 -6.69
C SER A 198 5.19 -2.96 -7.41
N TYR A 199 5.34 -3.13 -8.74
CA TYR A 199 4.54 -4.11 -9.46
C TYR A 199 4.72 -5.53 -8.93
N LEU A 200 5.94 -5.96 -8.58
CA LEU A 200 6.20 -7.30 -8.05
C LEU A 200 5.45 -7.57 -6.75
N VAL A 201 5.41 -6.59 -5.85
CA VAL A 201 4.65 -6.65 -4.59
C VAL A 201 3.15 -6.78 -4.87
N ASP A 202 2.66 -6.02 -5.85
CA ASP A 202 1.25 -6.01 -6.26
C ASP A 202 0.84 -7.25 -7.07
N VAL A 203 1.79 -8.09 -7.52
CA VAL A 203 1.45 -9.30 -8.26
C VAL A 203 0.63 -10.22 -7.35
N VAL A 204 -0.62 -10.43 -7.74
CA VAL A 204 -1.47 -11.47 -7.15
C VAL A 204 -0.93 -12.83 -7.58
N TRP A 205 -0.08 -13.44 -6.74
CA TRP A 205 0.52 -14.76 -6.96
C TRP A 205 -0.52 -15.88 -7.12
N HIS A 206 -1.77 -15.67 -6.66
CA HIS A 206 -2.93 -16.53 -6.93
C HIS A 206 -3.30 -16.62 -8.42
N ASN A 207 -2.79 -15.73 -9.27
CA ASN A 207 -3.04 -15.74 -10.72
C ASN A 207 -1.76 -16.03 -11.51
N LEU A 208 -1.20 -17.23 -11.31
CA LEU A 208 -0.03 -17.75 -12.03
C LEU A 208 -0.18 -17.73 -13.57
N GLY A 209 -1.39 -17.57 -14.10
CA GLY A 209 -1.61 -17.35 -15.53
C GLY A 209 -1.08 -16.01 -16.06
N ARG A 210 -0.85 -15.04 -15.18
CA ARG A 210 -0.22 -13.74 -15.51
C ARG A 210 1.31 -13.77 -15.43
N VAL A 211 1.86 -14.70 -14.66
CA VAL A 211 3.32 -14.85 -14.48
C VAL A 211 3.83 -15.89 -15.46
N LYS A 212 4.55 -15.46 -16.51
CA LYS A 212 5.14 -16.39 -17.48
C LYS A 212 6.50 -16.88 -16.97
N PRO A 213 6.84 -18.17 -17.17
CA PRO A 213 8.20 -18.65 -16.95
C PRO A 213 9.16 -17.82 -17.80
N MET A 214 10.19 -17.26 -17.15
CA MET A 214 11.17 -16.38 -17.77
C MET A 214 12.33 -17.12 -18.41
#